data_AF-A0A6J8F0P4-F1
#
_entry.id   AF-A0A6J8F0P4-F1
#
_cell.length_a   1.000
_cell.length_b   1.000
_cell.length_c   1.000
_cell.angle_alpha   90.00
_cell.angle_beta   90.00
_cell.angle_gamma   90.00
#
_symmetry.space_group_name_H-M   'P 1'
#
loop_
_entity.id
_entity.type
_entity.pdbx_description
1 polymer ?
#
loop_
_entity_poly.entity_id
_entity_poly.type
_entity_poly.pdbx_seq_one_letter_code
_entity_poly.pdbx_strand_id
1 'polypeptide(L)'
;METEAAKGDDMVDHKSKANLTYLGYLPSVVLVVALGLGLYTQWQFTQNNVILGFAILGFFIFAVSCALRYYFNFELIGQTLLHIWLGCILGIIIFADQKEIEFVMSQEVTNVLLVTSAVLTWCWNLLERMLHLVKHEAKDVYNSTNSRNLTDERKNMSRIMASKGVRHFSLISQRLICITLLTTVILGGLGWETRKSYSLGMILLVLPIECMTLSLFWYLGDNLGGTATGYAVIAPVTGHKRGSRVNIMSQEAMQDMGTRATTTLNKVSYFFNYHMIDNYGCDYSTSGLAIDYLESKLKAFFDRRMSDGPKYDSYILYFSGDVYENGEWALSDNSGLKLETLLEWWASKNSGCGTRLILILDTTHSYMWAKDVQRVWGEYVAIQTCTFQKSKDIEFGNSAQVGTFTQDYVHFNAEAEIFPGWSAKERTVKAVYKVSKCWTDFTFHLPTVDEIYNHWDSSFPRCMKPLIKAVNIGGTGSLCFCCHCLTRCLKRKRMKWLPPKQIDTGHGFKLIRS
;
A
#
# COMPACT_ATOMS: atom_id res chain seq x y z
N MET A 1 22.61 -24.50 9.23
CA MET A 1 21.35 -25.17 8.83
C MET A 1 20.19 -24.20 8.69
N GLU A 2 19.95 -23.26 9.62
CA GLU A 2 18.94 -22.17 9.43
C GLU A 2 19.30 -21.14 8.34
N THR A 3 20.59 -20.99 8.03
CA THR A 3 21.10 -20.08 6.98
C THR A 3 20.89 -20.58 5.55
N GLU A 4 20.71 -21.89 5.35
CA GLU A 4 20.41 -22.45 4.02
C GLU A 4 18.90 -22.44 3.72
N ALA A 5 18.05 -22.59 4.74
CA ALA A 5 16.60 -22.49 4.58
C ALA A 5 16.13 -21.09 4.16
N ALA A 6 16.72 -20.03 4.74
CA ALA A 6 16.41 -18.64 4.37
C ALA A 6 16.90 -18.26 2.96
N LYS A 7 18.00 -18.87 2.50
CA LYS A 7 18.51 -18.69 1.13
C LYS A 7 17.67 -19.47 0.11
N GLY A 8 17.06 -20.58 0.53
CA GLY A 8 16.09 -21.35 -0.25
C GLY A 8 14.80 -20.57 -0.49
N ASP A 9 14.22 -19.94 0.53
CA ASP A 9 12.95 -19.20 0.42
C ASP A 9 13.06 -17.93 -0.44
N ASP A 10 14.13 -17.14 -0.29
CA ASP A 10 14.34 -15.94 -1.12
C ASP A 10 14.61 -16.32 -2.61
N MET A 11 15.27 -17.47 -2.85
CA MET A 11 15.52 -17.98 -4.21
C MET A 11 14.27 -18.61 -4.84
N VAL A 12 13.41 -19.24 -4.04
CA VAL A 12 12.11 -19.77 -4.48
C VAL A 12 11.15 -18.62 -4.78
N ASP A 13 11.11 -17.56 -3.98
CA ASP A 13 10.26 -16.38 -4.23
C ASP A 13 10.70 -15.63 -5.50
N HIS A 14 12.01 -15.51 -5.74
CA HIS A 14 12.52 -14.89 -6.98
C HIS A 14 12.28 -15.75 -8.23
N LYS A 15 12.44 -17.08 -8.13
CA LYS A 15 12.07 -18.00 -9.23
C LYS A 15 10.56 -18.03 -9.47
N SER A 16 9.76 -17.98 -8.41
CA SER A 16 8.30 -17.96 -8.50
C SER A 16 7.80 -16.68 -9.16
N LYS A 17 8.38 -15.52 -8.80
CA LYS A 17 8.10 -14.22 -9.44
C LYS A 17 8.53 -14.22 -10.90
N ALA A 18 9.73 -14.72 -11.22
CA ALA A 18 10.21 -14.82 -12.60
C ALA A 18 9.32 -15.75 -13.45
N ASN A 19 8.96 -16.93 -12.91
CA ASN A 19 8.05 -17.88 -13.56
C ASN A 19 6.65 -17.28 -13.77
N LEU A 20 6.17 -16.47 -12.82
CA LEU A 20 4.93 -15.71 -12.99
C LEU A 20 5.07 -14.72 -14.15
N THR A 21 6.15 -13.94 -14.21
CA THR A 21 6.39 -12.99 -15.31
C THR A 21 6.39 -13.69 -16.68
N TYR A 22 6.95 -14.91 -16.78
CA TYR A 22 6.89 -15.70 -18.01
C TYR A 22 5.47 -16.12 -18.40
N LEU A 23 4.61 -16.40 -17.42
CA LEU A 23 3.21 -16.72 -17.65
C LEU A 23 2.44 -15.53 -18.25
N GLY A 24 2.85 -14.30 -17.93
CA GLY A 24 2.28 -13.07 -18.48
C GLY A 24 2.54 -12.85 -19.98
N TYR A 25 3.55 -13.51 -20.57
CA TYR A 25 3.79 -13.44 -22.01
C TYR A 25 2.97 -14.45 -22.82
N LEU A 26 2.42 -15.47 -22.17
CA LEU A 26 1.68 -16.55 -22.80
C LEU A 26 0.46 -16.04 -23.61
N PRO A 27 -0.37 -15.09 -23.11
CA PRO A 27 -1.48 -14.55 -23.90
C PRO A 27 -1.02 -13.83 -25.17
N SER A 28 0.08 -13.08 -25.11
CA SER A 28 0.64 -12.39 -26.27
C SER A 28 1.17 -13.36 -27.33
N VAL A 29 1.77 -14.48 -26.91
CA VAL A 29 2.22 -15.53 -27.84
C VAL A 29 1.02 -16.17 -28.55
N VAL A 30 -0.03 -16.53 -27.81
CA VAL A 30 -1.25 -17.10 -28.38
C VAL A 30 -1.90 -16.13 -29.36
N LEU A 31 -1.94 -14.83 -29.05
CA LEU A 31 -2.44 -13.79 -29.95
C LEU A 31 -1.64 -13.70 -31.25
N VAL A 32 -0.30 -13.71 -31.18
CA VAL A 32 0.57 -13.68 -32.38
C VAL A 32 0.34 -14.91 -33.25
N VAL A 33 0.21 -16.10 -32.65
CA VAL A 33 -0.09 -17.34 -33.37
C VAL A 33 -1.46 -17.26 -34.03
N ALA A 34 -2.47 -16.75 -33.34
CA ALA A 34 -3.82 -16.56 -33.88
C ALA A 34 -3.79 -15.63 -35.11
N LEU A 35 -3.15 -14.47 -35.00
CA LEU A 35 -3.06 -13.49 -36.07
C LEU A 35 -2.23 -13.99 -37.27
N GLY A 36 -1.15 -14.73 -37.00
CA GLY A 36 -0.35 -15.38 -38.04
C GLY A 36 -1.14 -16.44 -38.81
N LEU A 37 -1.94 -17.25 -38.10
CA LEU A 37 -2.84 -18.23 -38.71
C LEU A 37 -3.90 -17.51 -39.57
N GLY A 38 -4.53 -16.47 -39.05
CA GLY A 38 -5.55 -15.70 -39.78
C GLY A 38 -5.03 -14.97 -41.02
N LEU A 39 -3.81 -14.43 -40.98
CA LEU A 39 -3.15 -13.87 -42.18
C LEU A 39 -2.83 -14.96 -43.21
N TYR A 40 -2.35 -16.11 -42.76
CA TYR A 40 -2.00 -17.23 -43.63
C TYR A 40 -3.24 -17.79 -44.33
N THR A 41 -4.35 -17.97 -43.62
CA THR A 41 -5.61 -18.44 -44.20
C THR A 41 -6.11 -17.46 -45.25
N GLN A 42 -6.15 -16.17 -44.95
CA GLN A 42 -6.59 -15.17 -45.93
C GLN A 42 -5.67 -15.11 -47.15
N TRP A 43 -4.35 -15.20 -46.99
CA TRP A 43 -3.44 -15.25 -48.12
C TRP A 43 -3.64 -16.51 -48.97
N GLN A 44 -3.82 -17.67 -48.34
CA GLN A 44 -4.00 -18.94 -49.05
C GLN A 44 -5.22 -18.90 -50.00
N PHE A 45 -6.33 -18.30 -49.56
CA PHE A 45 -7.56 -18.22 -50.34
C PHE A 45 -7.58 -17.05 -51.33
N THR A 46 -7.08 -15.87 -50.95
CA THR A 46 -7.14 -14.68 -51.81
C THR A 46 -5.98 -14.59 -52.81
N GLN A 47 -4.87 -15.30 -52.57
CA GLN A 47 -3.60 -15.18 -53.30
C GLN A 47 -3.13 -13.73 -53.46
N ASN A 48 -3.53 -12.85 -52.54
CA ASN A 48 -3.30 -11.43 -52.66
C ASN A 48 -1.90 -11.07 -52.13
N ASN A 49 -1.03 -10.59 -53.02
CA ASN A 49 0.33 -10.15 -52.68
C ASN A 49 0.34 -8.99 -51.66
N VAL A 50 -0.76 -8.25 -51.51
CA VAL A 50 -0.90 -7.18 -50.51
C VAL A 50 -0.86 -7.75 -49.08
N ILE A 51 -1.49 -8.90 -48.84
CA ILE A 51 -1.52 -9.55 -47.50
C ILE A 51 -0.11 -10.04 -47.14
N LEU A 52 0.62 -10.59 -48.11
CA LEU A 52 2.02 -10.99 -47.94
C LEU A 52 2.91 -9.78 -47.61
N GLY A 53 2.68 -8.63 -48.28
CA GLY A 53 3.36 -7.37 -47.98
C GLY A 53 3.13 -6.91 -46.54
N PHE A 54 1.89 -6.99 -46.03
CA PHE A 54 1.59 -6.67 -44.64
C PHE A 54 2.26 -7.65 -43.66
N ALA A 55 2.33 -8.95 -43.97
CA ALA A 55 3.01 -9.92 -43.12
C ALA A 55 4.53 -9.62 -43.00
N ILE A 56 5.19 -9.28 -44.11
CA ILE A 56 6.62 -8.91 -44.13
C ILE A 56 6.86 -7.62 -43.34
N LEU A 57 6.01 -6.60 -43.54
CA LEU A 57 6.05 -5.36 -42.77
C LEU A 57 5.90 -5.64 -41.27
N GLY A 58 5.08 -6.63 -40.91
CA GLY A 58 4.89 -7.03 -39.53
C GLY A 58 6.10 -7.69 -38.89
N PHE A 59 6.82 -8.54 -39.62
CA PHE A 59 8.09 -9.07 -39.16
C PHE A 59 9.13 -7.96 -38.93
N PHE A 60 9.15 -6.95 -39.80
CA PHE A 60 10.03 -5.80 -39.64
C PHE A 60 9.68 -4.99 -38.38
N ILE A 61 8.41 -4.66 -38.16
CA ILE A 61 7.97 -3.92 -36.96
C ILE A 61 8.21 -4.72 -35.69
N PHE A 62 8.01 -6.05 -35.71
CA PHE A 62 8.36 -6.94 -34.60
C PHE A 62 9.85 -6.90 -34.28
N ALA A 63 10.72 -6.94 -35.30
CA ALA A 63 12.17 -6.84 -35.12
C ALA A 63 12.57 -5.48 -34.51
N VAL A 64 11.97 -4.38 -34.97
CA VAL A 64 12.19 -3.03 -34.42
C VAL A 64 11.72 -2.94 -32.97
N SER A 65 10.55 -3.49 -32.64
CA SER A 65 10.04 -3.55 -31.27
C SER A 65 10.98 -4.32 -30.34
N CYS A 66 11.49 -5.47 -30.78
CA CYS A 66 12.50 -6.23 -30.04
C CYS A 66 13.79 -5.43 -29.86
N ALA A 67 14.27 -4.74 -30.90
CA ALA A 67 15.47 -3.92 -30.82
C ALA A 67 15.32 -2.77 -29.82
N LEU A 68 14.19 -2.05 -29.86
CA LEU A 68 13.89 -0.97 -28.91
C LEU A 68 13.84 -1.46 -27.46
N ARG A 69 13.29 -2.66 -27.24
CA ARG A 69 13.18 -3.24 -25.91
C ARG A 69 14.51 -3.75 -25.35
N TYR A 70 15.25 -4.54 -26.13
CA TYR A 70 16.45 -5.23 -25.64
C TYR A 70 17.75 -4.42 -25.79
N TYR A 71 17.89 -3.62 -26.85
CA TYR A 71 19.13 -2.85 -27.08
C TYR A 71 19.08 -1.43 -26.51
N PHE A 72 17.92 -0.77 -26.58
CA PHE A 72 17.78 0.64 -26.18
C PHE A 72 17.11 0.82 -24.82
N ASN A 73 16.66 -0.26 -24.18
CA ASN A 73 15.97 -0.24 -22.89
C ASN A 73 14.69 0.64 -22.88
N PHE A 74 14.10 0.88 -24.06
CA PHE A 74 12.85 1.62 -24.22
C PHE A 74 11.65 0.67 -24.21
N GLU A 75 11.38 0.08 -23.04
CA GLU A 75 10.38 -0.98 -22.87
C GLU A 75 8.96 -0.52 -23.26
N LEU A 76 8.56 0.68 -22.84
CA LEU A 76 7.22 1.22 -23.11
C LEU A 76 6.98 1.46 -24.61
N ILE A 77 7.97 2.03 -25.31
CA ILE A 77 7.87 2.36 -26.74
C ILE A 77 7.84 1.08 -27.57
N GLY A 78 8.73 0.13 -27.27
CA GLY A 78 8.76 -1.17 -27.94
C GLY A 78 7.43 -1.91 -27.79
N GLN A 79 6.86 -1.94 -26.58
CA GLN A 79 5.58 -2.60 -26.31
C GLN A 79 4.41 -1.91 -27.01
N THR A 80 4.36 -0.57 -26.99
CA THR A 80 3.28 0.19 -27.64
C THR A 80 3.29 -0.02 -29.16
N LEU A 81 4.47 -0.01 -29.77
CA LEU A 81 4.63 -0.25 -31.21
C LEU A 81 4.13 -1.64 -31.62
N LEU A 82 4.44 -2.66 -30.82
CA LEU A 82 3.96 -4.03 -31.03
C LEU A 82 2.42 -4.11 -30.95
N HIS A 83 1.81 -3.51 -29.93
CA HIS A 83 0.35 -3.55 -29.77
C HIS A 83 -0.40 -2.81 -30.88
N ILE A 84 0.09 -1.65 -31.32
CA ILE A 84 -0.48 -0.92 -32.46
C ILE A 84 -0.49 -1.83 -33.69
N TRP A 85 0.63 -2.49 -33.95
CA TRP A 85 0.77 -3.34 -35.11
C TRP A 85 -0.12 -4.59 -35.06
N LEU A 86 -0.18 -5.28 -33.91
CA LEU A 86 -1.09 -6.40 -33.70
C LEU A 86 -2.56 -5.98 -33.89
N GLY A 87 -2.92 -4.77 -33.45
CA GLY A 87 -4.23 -4.17 -33.69
C GLY A 87 -4.52 -3.94 -35.18
N CYS A 88 -3.53 -3.47 -35.95
CA CYS A 88 -3.65 -3.32 -37.41
C CYS A 88 -3.89 -4.67 -38.10
N ILE A 89 -3.14 -5.71 -37.75
CA ILE A 89 -3.35 -7.06 -38.32
C ILE A 89 -4.74 -7.58 -37.97
N LEU A 90 -5.16 -7.44 -36.71
CA LEU A 90 -6.49 -7.85 -36.28
C LEU A 90 -7.59 -7.12 -37.08
N GLY A 91 -7.41 -5.82 -37.32
CA GLY A 91 -8.31 -5.04 -38.18
C GLY A 91 -8.38 -5.58 -39.60
N ILE A 92 -7.24 -5.90 -40.22
CA ILE A 92 -7.19 -6.49 -41.56
C ILE A 92 -7.96 -7.82 -41.60
N ILE A 93 -7.74 -8.70 -40.63
CA ILE A 93 -8.41 -10.01 -40.57
C ILE A 93 -9.93 -9.85 -40.45
N ILE A 94 -10.40 -8.92 -39.60
CA ILE A 94 -11.83 -8.67 -39.39
C ILE A 94 -12.49 -8.05 -40.64
N PHE A 95 -11.85 -7.08 -41.29
CA PHE A 95 -12.43 -6.38 -42.44
C PHE A 95 -12.29 -7.13 -43.77
N ALA A 96 -11.37 -8.07 -43.87
CA ALA A 96 -11.21 -8.94 -45.03
C ALA A 96 -12.07 -10.22 -44.96
N ASP A 97 -12.94 -10.34 -43.96
CA ASP A 97 -13.83 -11.50 -43.79
C ASP A 97 -14.85 -11.58 -44.93
N GLN A 98 -14.69 -12.58 -45.78
CA GLN A 98 -15.61 -12.90 -46.87
C GLN A 98 -16.49 -14.10 -46.47
N LYS A 99 -17.80 -14.03 -46.73
CA LYS A 99 -18.79 -15.05 -46.34
C LYS A 99 -18.49 -16.47 -46.84
N GLU A 100 -17.61 -16.63 -47.84
CA GLU A 100 -17.20 -17.93 -48.37
C GLU A 100 -16.11 -18.62 -47.53
N ILE A 101 -15.43 -17.89 -46.65
CA ILE A 101 -14.31 -18.36 -45.82
C ILE A 101 -14.78 -18.84 -44.43
N GLU A 102 -16.04 -18.55 -44.08
CA GLU A 102 -16.64 -18.80 -42.75
C GLU A 102 -16.68 -20.30 -42.35
N PHE A 103 -16.61 -21.22 -43.32
CA PHE A 103 -16.68 -22.68 -43.07
C PHE A 103 -15.32 -23.40 -43.12
N VAL A 104 -14.21 -22.68 -43.23
CA VAL A 104 -12.88 -23.29 -43.29
C VAL A 104 -12.36 -23.56 -41.88
N MET A 105 -11.95 -24.80 -41.61
CA MET A 105 -11.38 -25.26 -40.32
C MET A 105 -10.31 -24.31 -39.75
N SER A 106 -9.47 -23.73 -40.60
CA SER A 106 -8.39 -22.85 -40.18
C SER A 106 -8.88 -21.47 -39.70
N GLN A 107 -10.03 -20.99 -40.17
CA GLN A 107 -10.68 -19.77 -39.66
C GLN A 107 -11.34 -20.04 -38.30
N GLU A 108 -11.94 -21.22 -38.13
CA GLU A 108 -12.47 -21.65 -36.83
C GLU A 108 -11.36 -21.76 -35.78
N VAL A 109 -10.22 -22.37 -36.12
CA VAL A 109 -9.04 -22.43 -35.25
C VAL A 109 -8.50 -21.03 -34.93
N THR A 110 -8.47 -20.12 -35.90
CA THR A 110 -8.08 -18.71 -35.69
C THR A 110 -9.00 -18.04 -34.67
N ASN A 111 -10.31 -18.20 -34.81
CA ASN A 111 -11.29 -17.63 -33.89
C ASN A 111 -11.17 -18.21 -32.48
N VAL A 112 -10.98 -19.52 -32.35
CA VAL A 112 -10.74 -20.18 -31.05
C VAL A 112 -9.43 -19.68 -30.42
N LEU A 113 -8.36 -19.50 -31.20
CA LEU A 113 -7.09 -18.95 -30.72
C LEU A 113 -7.21 -17.48 -30.28
N LEU A 114 -7.99 -16.66 -31.00
CA LEU A 114 -8.28 -15.29 -30.59
C LEU A 114 -9.03 -15.24 -29.27
N VAL A 115 -10.11 -16.03 -29.13
CA VAL A 115 -10.89 -16.12 -27.89
C VAL A 115 -10.03 -16.62 -26.73
N THR A 116 -9.23 -17.67 -26.94
CA THR A 116 -8.33 -18.18 -25.90
C THR A 116 -7.26 -17.17 -25.51
N SER A 117 -6.67 -16.43 -26.45
CA SER A 117 -5.73 -15.35 -26.12
C SER A 117 -6.37 -14.24 -25.27
N ALA A 118 -7.62 -13.88 -25.55
CA ALA A 118 -8.37 -12.88 -24.79
C ALA A 118 -8.69 -13.39 -23.36
N VAL A 119 -9.14 -14.64 -23.24
CA VAL A 119 -9.40 -15.28 -21.94
C VAL A 119 -8.12 -15.41 -21.12
N LEU A 120 -7.00 -15.79 -21.72
CA LEU A 120 -5.71 -15.88 -21.03
C LEU A 120 -5.20 -14.52 -20.58
N THR A 121 -5.34 -13.48 -21.41
CA THR A 121 -5.02 -12.09 -21.05
C THR A 121 -5.88 -11.64 -19.87
N TRP A 122 -7.16 -12.00 -19.88
CA TRP A 122 -8.09 -11.73 -18.80
C TRP A 122 -7.70 -12.45 -17.49
N CYS A 123 -7.45 -13.75 -17.54
CA CYS A 123 -6.99 -14.52 -16.39
C CYS A 123 -5.68 -13.97 -15.82
N TRP A 124 -4.74 -13.55 -16.68
CA TRP A 124 -3.50 -12.95 -16.26
C TRP A 124 -3.72 -11.59 -15.57
N ASN A 125 -4.48 -10.69 -16.18
CA ASN A 125 -4.78 -9.38 -15.59
C ASN A 125 -5.53 -9.50 -14.24
N LEU A 126 -6.43 -10.48 -14.13
CA LEU A 126 -7.08 -10.80 -12.84
C LEU A 126 -6.08 -11.32 -11.82
N LEU A 127 -5.22 -12.26 -12.20
CA LEU A 127 -4.22 -12.84 -11.31
C LEU A 127 -3.21 -11.78 -10.83
N GLU A 128 -2.73 -10.93 -11.74
CA GLU A 128 -1.79 -9.84 -11.46
C GLU A 128 -2.37 -8.84 -10.43
N ARG A 129 -3.68 -8.56 -10.53
CA ARG A 129 -4.39 -7.65 -9.62
C ARG A 129 -4.77 -8.30 -8.30
N MET A 130 -5.24 -9.55 -8.32
CA MET A 130 -5.53 -10.32 -7.10
C MET A 130 -4.28 -10.57 -6.26
N LEU A 131 -3.10 -10.63 -6.90
CA LEU A 131 -1.81 -10.78 -6.24
C LEU A 131 -1.11 -9.45 -5.93
N HIS A 132 -1.75 -8.29 -6.16
CA HIS A 132 -1.20 -6.95 -5.93
C HIS A 132 0.16 -6.69 -6.61
N LEU A 133 0.39 -7.28 -7.79
CA LEU A 133 1.64 -7.11 -8.53
C LEU A 133 1.70 -5.75 -9.26
N VAL A 134 0.55 -5.13 -9.52
CA VAL A 134 0.47 -3.78 -10.10
C VAL A 134 0.65 -2.72 -9.02
N LYS A 135 1.78 -2.03 -9.05
CA LYS A 135 2.05 -0.84 -8.24
C LYS A 135 1.33 0.36 -8.89
N HIS A 136 0.08 0.60 -8.53
CA HIS A 136 -0.54 1.87 -8.86
C HIS A 136 0.11 2.96 -8.01
N GLU A 137 0.54 4.08 -8.60
CA GLU A 137 1.00 5.22 -7.82
C GLU A 137 -0.22 6.14 -7.61
N ALA A 138 -0.72 6.22 -6.37
CA ALA A 138 -1.83 7.11 -5.98
C ALA A 138 -1.50 8.61 -6.10
N LYS A 139 -0.28 8.92 -6.54
CA LYS A 139 0.38 10.21 -6.36
C LYS A 139 -0.19 11.29 -7.28
N ASP A 140 -0.65 10.92 -8.47
CA ASP A 140 -1.04 11.89 -9.50
C ASP A 140 -2.47 12.40 -9.38
N VAL A 141 -3.42 11.53 -9.01
CA VAL A 141 -4.84 11.93 -8.80
C VAL A 141 -4.97 12.89 -7.61
N TYR A 142 -4.08 12.74 -6.62
CA TYR A 142 -4.08 13.51 -5.39
C TYR A 142 -3.43 14.90 -5.54
N ASN A 143 -2.34 15.00 -6.30
CA ASN A 143 -1.63 16.26 -6.52
C ASN A 143 -2.41 17.24 -7.42
N SER A 144 -3.25 16.71 -8.32
CA SER A 144 -4.05 17.51 -9.25
C SER A 144 -5.14 18.36 -8.57
N THR A 145 -5.68 17.93 -7.42
CA THR A 145 -6.89 18.53 -6.83
C THR A 145 -6.64 19.66 -5.82
N ASN A 146 -5.39 19.99 -5.49
CA ASN A 146 -5.08 20.74 -4.26
C ASN A 146 -4.36 22.11 -4.42
N SER A 147 -4.41 22.75 -5.60
CA SER A 147 -3.69 24.01 -5.86
C SER A 147 -4.46 25.31 -5.50
N ARG A 148 -5.43 25.31 -4.58
CA ARG A 148 -6.18 26.55 -4.24
C ARG A 148 -6.11 26.94 -2.75
N ASN A 149 -5.74 28.20 -2.55
CA ASN A 149 -5.28 28.85 -1.32
C ASN A 149 -6.32 28.93 -0.19
N LEU A 150 -6.20 28.07 0.83
CA LEU A 150 -6.78 28.23 2.17
C LEU A 150 -5.73 27.91 3.24
N THR A 151 -5.90 28.37 4.47
CA THR A 151 -4.89 28.26 5.56
C THR A 151 -4.65 26.81 6.03
N ASP A 152 -3.43 26.51 6.52
CA ASP A 152 -2.88 25.15 6.68
C ASP A 152 -3.68 24.18 7.58
N GLU A 153 -4.30 24.65 8.66
CA GLU A 153 -5.09 23.74 9.53
C GLU A 153 -6.42 23.32 8.89
N ARG A 154 -7.10 24.26 8.20
CA ARG A 154 -8.33 23.93 7.46
C ARG A 154 -8.03 23.07 6.25
N LYS A 155 -6.87 23.23 5.60
CA LYS A 155 -6.39 22.35 4.54
C LYS A 155 -6.24 20.91 5.03
N ASN A 156 -5.59 20.69 6.18
CA ASN A 156 -5.38 19.33 6.70
C ASN A 156 -6.69 18.65 7.11
N MET A 157 -7.58 19.35 7.81
CA MET A 157 -8.87 18.77 8.19
C MET A 157 -9.80 18.56 6.98
N SER A 158 -9.92 19.54 6.07
CA SER A 158 -10.73 19.36 4.84
C SER A 158 -10.16 18.28 3.92
N ARG A 159 -8.84 18.12 3.86
CA ARG A 159 -8.13 17.03 3.17
C ARG A 159 -8.43 15.67 3.79
N ILE A 160 -8.45 15.57 5.12
CA ILE A 160 -8.81 14.36 5.85
C ILE A 160 -10.32 14.05 5.71
N MET A 161 -11.16 15.08 5.63
CA MET A 161 -12.61 14.93 5.42
C MET A 161 -12.94 14.57 3.97
N ALA A 162 -12.21 15.11 3.00
CA ALA A 162 -12.29 14.72 1.60
C ALA A 162 -11.75 13.29 1.40
N SER A 163 -10.65 12.91 2.06
CA SER A 163 -10.16 11.54 2.02
C SER A 163 -11.13 10.56 2.66
N LYS A 164 -11.81 10.93 3.76
CA LYS A 164 -12.95 10.18 4.28
C LYS A 164 -14.06 10.07 3.25
N GLY A 165 -14.54 11.15 2.66
CA GLY A 165 -15.61 11.13 1.67
C GLY A 165 -15.27 10.23 0.48
N VAL A 166 -14.05 10.33 -0.04
CA VAL A 166 -13.53 9.49 -1.12
C VAL A 166 -13.42 8.02 -0.69
N ARG A 167 -13.02 7.74 0.55
CA ARG A 167 -12.98 6.38 1.10
C ARG A 167 -14.38 5.78 1.30
N HIS A 168 -15.33 6.56 1.79
CA HIS A 168 -16.72 6.13 1.95
C HIS A 168 -17.32 5.83 0.57
N PHE A 169 -17.11 6.75 -0.37
CA PHE A 169 -17.48 6.57 -1.76
C PHE A 169 -16.80 5.35 -2.39
N SER A 170 -15.50 5.10 -2.14
CA SER A 170 -14.79 3.96 -2.72
C SER A 170 -15.26 2.64 -2.15
N LEU A 171 -15.49 2.54 -0.83
CA LEU A 171 -16.03 1.33 -0.18
C LEU A 171 -17.46 1.02 -0.65
N ILE A 172 -18.30 2.04 -0.80
CA ILE A 172 -19.66 1.87 -1.33
C ILE A 172 -19.61 1.47 -2.82
N SER A 173 -18.78 2.14 -3.61
CA SER A 173 -18.60 1.86 -5.04
C SER A 173 -18.04 0.47 -5.29
N GLN A 174 -17.10 0.01 -4.46
CA GLN A 174 -16.57 -1.35 -4.49
C GLN A 174 -17.69 -2.40 -4.35
N ARG A 175 -18.63 -2.20 -3.42
CA ARG A 175 -19.79 -3.11 -3.26
C ARG A 175 -20.71 -3.06 -4.47
N LEU A 176 -21.01 -1.86 -4.95
CA LEU A 176 -21.84 -1.69 -6.15
C LEU A 176 -21.22 -2.39 -7.35
N ILE A 177 -19.93 -2.20 -7.61
CA ILE A 177 -19.24 -2.80 -8.75
C ILE A 177 -19.08 -4.32 -8.60
N CYS A 178 -18.93 -4.84 -7.37
CA CYS A 178 -19.01 -6.30 -7.17
C CYS A 178 -20.38 -6.85 -7.55
N ILE A 179 -21.46 -6.14 -7.23
CA ILE A 179 -22.81 -6.52 -7.64
C ILE A 179 -22.96 -6.41 -9.16
N THR A 180 -22.48 -5.32 -9.79
CA THR A 180 -22.55 -5.19 -11.25
C THR A 180 -21.76 -6.28 -11.95
N LEU A 181 -20.54 -6.57 -11.49
CA LEU A 181 -19.71 -7.65 -12.01
C LEU A 181 -20.40 -9.01 -11.89
N LEU A 182 -21.03 -9.29 -10.75
CA LEU A 182 -21.82 -10.52 -10.58
C LEU A 182 -22.99 -10.56 -11.57
N THR A 183 -23.72 -9.45 -11.75
CA THR A 183 -24.80 -9.40 -12.74
C THR A 183 -24.30 -9.55 -14.17
N THR A 184 -23.15 -8.97 -14.52
CA THR A 184 -22.52 -9.13 -15.83
C THR A 184 -22.12 -10.57 -16.09
N VAL A 185 -21.60 -11.28 -15.08
CA VAL A 185 -21.29 -12.72 -15.18
C VAL A 185 -22.56 -13.55 -15.35
N ILE A 186 -23.62 -13.25 -14.60
CA ILE A 186 -24.90 -13.97 -14.71
C ILE A 186 -25.55 -13.72 -16.07
N LEU A 187 -25.61 -12.46 -16.52
CA LEU A 187 -26.15 -12.10 -17.83
C LEU A 187 -25.29 -12.68 -18.97
N GLY A 188 -23.97 -12.73 -18.80
CA GLY A 188 -23.07 -13.35 -19.75
C GLY A 188 -23.27 -14.86 -19.84
N GLY A 189 -23.52 -15.53 -18.70
CA GLY A 189 -23.82 -16.96 -18.66
C GLY A 189 -25.20 -17.30 -19.22
N LEU A 190 -26.23 -16.52 -18.88
CA LEU A 190 -27.60 -16.71 -19.39
C LEU A 190 -27.76 -16.30 -20.86
N GLY A 191 -27.02 -15.28 -21.29
CA GLY A 191 -27.00 -14.77 -22.66
C GLY A 191 -25.99 -15.46 -23.57
N TRP A 192 -25.41 -16.58 -23.14
CA TRP A 192 -24.40 -17.33 -23.90
C TRP A 192 -25.02 -18.05 -25.11
N GLU A 193 -25.26 -17.30 -26.18
CA GLU A 193 -25.56 -17.88 -27.50
C GLU A 193 -24.25 -18.00 -28.30
N THR A 194 -23.75 -19.23 -28.45
CA THR A 194 -22.52 -19.58 -29.20
C THR A 194 -22.53 -19.16 -30.67
N ARG A 195 -23.67 -18.71 -31.21
CA ARG A 195 -23.84 -18.33 -32.62
C ARG A 195 -23.63 -16.86 -32.94
N LYS A 196 -23.49 -15.96 -31.96
CA LYS A 196 -23.37 -14.50 -32.22
C LYS A 196 -22.09 -13.93 -31.59
N SER A 197 -21.15 -13.53 -32.44
CA SER A 197 -19.86 -12.91 -32.07
C SER A 197 -20.01 -11.64 -31.23
N TYR A 198 -21.10 -10.89 -31.40
CA TYR A 198 -21.39 -9.66 -30.63
C TYR A 198 -21.56 -9.92 -29.12
N SER A 199 -22.13 -11.06 -28.72
CA SER A 199 -22.36 -11.38 -27.30
C SER A 199 -21.04 -11.59 -26.55
N LEU A 200 -20.13 -12.36 -27.15
CA LEU A 200 -18.76 -12.58 -26.67
C LEU A 200 -17.97 -11.27 -26.62
N GLY A 201 -18.06 -10.45 -27.67
CA GLY A 201 -17.36 -9.15 -27.72
C GLY A 201 -17.79 -8.19 -26.62
N MET A 202 -19.08 -8.09 -26.32
CA MET A 202 -19.60 -7.20 -25.27
C MET A 202 -19.17 -7.66 -23.87
N ILE A 203 -19.19 -8.97 -23.58
CA ILE A 203 -18.72 -9.51 -22.30
C ILE A 203 -17.21 -9.25 -22.13
N LEU A 204 -16.43 -9.49 -23.19
CA LEU A 204 -14.99 -9.25 -23.20
C LEU A 204 -14.61 -7.76 -23.09
N LEU A 205 -15.52 -6.84 -23.39
CA LEU A 205 -15.29 -5.40 -23.24
C LEU A 205 -15.74 -4.89 -21.86
N VAL A 206 -16.94 -5.27 -21.42
CA VAL A 206 -17.53 -4.76 -20.17
C VAL A 206 -16.78 -5.30 -18.95
N LEU A 207 -16.47 -6.59 -18.93
CA LEU A 207 -15.93 -7.25 -17.75
C LEU A 207 -14.52 -6.72 -17.37
N PRO A 208 -13.57 -6.48 -18.29
CA PRO A 208 -12.30 -5.85 -17.95
C PRO A 208 -12.44 -4.42 -17.41
N ILE A 209 -13.41 -3.64 -17.91
CA ILE A 209 -13.68 -2.29 -17.42
C ILE A 209 -14.23 -2.35 -15.99
N GLU A 210 -15.15 -3.28 -15.71
CA GLU A 210 -15.64 -3.52 -14.35
C GLU A 210 -14.53 -3.99 -13.41
N CYS A 211 -13.62 -4.86 -13.87
CA CYS A 211 -12.46 -5.27 -13.09
C CYS A 211 -11.45 -4.14 -12.88
N MET A 212 -11.26 -3.24 -13.86
CA MET A 212 -10.41 -2.05 -13.73
C MET A 212 -10.97 -1.08 -12.71
N THR A 213 -12.25 -0.77 -12.80
CA THR A 213 -12.92 0.12 -11.85
C THR A 213 -12.92 -0.50 -10.45
N LEU A 214 -13.23 -1.79 -10.32
CA LEU A 214 -13.16 -2.50 -9.04
C LEU A 214 -11.75 -2.42 -8.43
N SER A 215 -10.71 -2.75 -9.21
CA SER A 215 -9.31 -2.68 -8.76
C SER A 215 -8.92 -1.27 -8.32
N LEU A 216 -9.36 -0.24 -9.05
CA LEU A 216 -9.10 1.15 -8.71
C LEU A 216 -9.78 1.53 -7.38
N PHE A 217 -11.03 1.13 -7.17
CA PHE A 217 -11.76 1.42 -5.92
C PHE A 217 -11.24 0.63 -4.72
N TRP A 218 -10.82 -0.61 -4.91
CA TRP A 218 -10.08 -1.37 -3.89
C TRP A 218 -8.78 -0.66 -3.52
N TYR A 219 -8.00 -0.25 -4.52
CA TYR A 219 -6.74 0.45 -4.31
C TYR A 219 -6.96 1.82 -3.62
N LEU A 220 -7.98 2.58 -4.02
CA LEU A 220 -8.38 3.81 -3.33
C LEU A 220 -8.84 3.51 -1.89
N GLY A 221 -9.65 2.48 -1.67
CA GLY A 221 -10.11 2.08 -0.33
C GLY A 221 -8.99 1.67 0.62
N ASP A 222 -7.94 1.02 0.09
CA ASP A 222 -6.77 0.57 0.87
C ASP A 222 -5.75 1.69 1.14
N ASN A 223 -5.53 2.62 0.18
CA ASN A 223 -4.55 3.71 0.34
C ASN A 223 -5.12 4.97 0.99
N LEU A 224 -6.42 5.25 0.83
CA LEU A 224 -7.11 6.24 1.63
C LEU A 224 -7.48 5.58 2.95
N GLY A 225 -6.45 5.32 3.76
CA GLY A 225 -6.55 4.75 5.10
C GLY A 225 -7.52 5.49 6.01
N GLY A 226 -7.79 4.88 7.17
CA GLY A 226 -8.57 5.52 8.22
C GLY A 226 -7.98 6.84 8.71
N THR A 227 -8.59 7.40 9.74
CA THR A 227 -8.10 8.66 10.30
C THR A 227 -6.92 8.43 11.21
N ALA A 228 -5.85 9.20 11.00
CA ALA A 228 -4.65 9.16 11.81
C ALA A 228 -4.42 10.51 12.48
N THR A 229 -4.03 10.50 13.75
CA THR A 229 -3.47 11.68 14.42
C THR A 229 -2.07 11.38 14.92
N GLY A 230 -1.16 12.35 14.78
CA GLY A 230 0.25 12.23 15.12
C GLY A 230 0.63 13.21 16.21
N TYR A 231 1.38 12.75 17.21
CA TYR A 231 2.02 13.61 18.21
C TYR A 231 3.50 13.28 18.25
N ALA A 232 4.35 14.31 18.16
CA ALA A 232 5.79 14.15 18.18
C ALA A 232 6.38 14.78 19.44
N VAL A 233 7.21 14.01 20.14
CA VAL A 233 7.93 14.45 21.34
C VAL A 233 9.43 14.34 21.05
N ILE A 234 10.11 15.48 21.02
CA ILE A 234 11.54 15.56 20.74
C ILE A 234 12.23 16.19 21.93
N ALA A 235 12.95 15.36 22.70
CA ALA A 235 13.77 15.79 23.82
C ALA A 235 15.24 15.47 23.48
N PRO A 236 16.04 16.44 22.99
CA PRO A 236 17.42 16.20 22.61
C PRO A 236 18.24 15.62 23.77
N VAL A 237 19.13 14.69 23.40
CA VAL A 237 20.01 13.91 24.28
C VAL A 237 20.83 14.85 25.15
N THR A 238 20.52 14.95 26.43
CA THR A 238 21.23 15.80 27.40
C THR A 238 22.29 15.02 28.19
N GLY A 239 22.48 13.74 27.89
CA GLY A 239 23.50 12.92 28.52
C GLY A 239 23.15 12.57 29.96
N HIS A 240 21.86 12.46 30.29
CA HIS A 240 21.38 12.04 31.60
C HIS A 240 21.60 10.53 31.80
N LYS A 241 22.86 10.14 32.07
CA LYS A 241 23.14 8.84 32.68
C LYS A 241 22.68 8.87 34.13
N ARG A 242 21.96 7.83 34.55
CA ARG A 242 21.47 7.66 35.94
C ARG A 242 22.64 7.84 36.91
N GLY A 243 22.65 8.94 37.67
CA GLY A 243 23.69 9.25 38.66
C GLY A 243 24.92 10.04 38.16
N SER A 244 24.99 10.47 36.90
CA SER A 244 26.06 11.34 36.43
C SER A 244 25.69 12.81 36.67
N ARG A 245 26.57 13.58 37.33
CA ARG A 245 26.44 15.04 37.41
C ARG A 245 26.23 15.61 36.02
N VAL A 246 25.38 16.64 35.91
CA VAL A 246 25.12 17.42 34.69
C VAL A 246 26.44 17.65 33.97
N ASN A 247 26.68 16.90 32.89
CA ASN A 247 27.88 17.09 32.10
C ASN A 247 27.63 18.39 31.35
N ILE A 248 28.37 19.45 31.71
CA ILE A 248 28.32 20.73 31.02
C ILE A 248 28.80 20.44 29.59
N MET A 249 27.86 20.27 28.67
CA MET A 249 28.19 20.10 27.27
C MET A 249 28.78 21.41 26.73
N SER A 250 29.73 21.31 25.79
CA SER A 250 30.26 22.49 25.11
C SER A 250 29.14 23.20 24.35
N GLN A 251 29.26 24.53 24.21
CA GLN A 251 28.28 25.35 23.51
C GLN A 251 28.08 24.90 22.04
N GLU A 252 29.15 24.42 21.40
CA GLU A 252 29.12 23.82 20.06
C GLU A 252 28.26 22.54 20.02
N ALA A 253 28.43 21.64 20.99
CA ALA A 253 27.63 20.42 21.06
C ALA A 253 26.14 20.71 21.29
N MET A 254 25.82 21.74 22.11
CA MET A 254 24.44 22.22 22.31
C MET A 254 23.81 22.76 21.03
N GLN A 255 24.55 23.57 20.27
CA GLN A 255 24.08 24.11 19.01
C GLN A 255 23.85 23.01 17.96
N ASP A 256 24.77 22.06 17.86
CA ASP A 256 24.65 20.91 16.94
C ASP A 256 23.48 19.97 17.29
N MET A 257 23.15 19.80 18.57
CA MET A 257 21.93 19.06 18.95
C MET A 257 20.67 19.82 18.57
N GLY A 258 20.64 21.14 18.75
CA GLY A 258 19.50 21.97 18.37
C GLY A 258 19.22 21.91 16.87
N THR A 259 20.26 22.00 16.03
CA THR A 259 20.12 21.90 14.56
C THR A 259 19.64 20.52 14.12
N ARG A 260 20.16 19.44 14.73
CA ARG A 260 19.70 18.07 14.47
C ARG A 260 18.25 17.83 14.90
N ALA A 261 17.86 18.29 16.09
CA ALA A 261 16.51 18.14 16.58
C ALA A 261 15.51 18.91 15.71
N THR A 262 15.88 20.12 15.26
CA THR A 262 15.07 20.92 14.33
C THR A 262 14.93 20.22 12.97
N THR A 263 16.00 19.61 12.47
CA THR A 263 15.96 18.84 11.21
C THR A 263 15.05 17.61 11.34
N THR A 264 15.12 16.91 12.48
CA THR A 264 14.27 15.77 12.79
C THR A 264 12.81 16.19 12.88
N LEU A 265 12.53 17.31 13.55
CA LEU A 265 11.20 17.91 13.65
C LEU A 265 10.61 18.23 12.28
N ASN A 266 11.39 18.88 11.40
CA ASN A 266 10.96 19.21 10.05
C ASN A 266 10.65 17.96 9.22
N LYS A 267 11.47 16.90 9.35
CA LYS A 267 11.24 15.62 8.67
C LYS A 267 10.00 14.88 9.18
N VAL A 268 9.74 14.90 10.48
CA VAL A 268 8.52 14.29 11.06
C VAL A 268 7.28 15.07 10.66
N SER A 269 7.35 16.41 10.68
CA SER A 269 6.26 17.26 10.17
C SER A 269 5.99 17.01 8.69
N TYR A 270 7.04 16.90 7.88
CA TYR A 270 6.92 16.50 6.47
C TYR A 270 6.26 15.12 6.32
N PHE A 271 6.68 14.14 7.12
CA PHE A 271 6.10 12.80 7.12
C PHE A 271 4.60 12.82 7.48
N PHE A 272 4.20 13.59 8.50
CA PHE A 272 2.78 13.73 8.86
C PHE A 272 1.97 14.38 7.74
N ASN A 273 2.48 15.45 7.14
CA ASN A 273 1.81 16.12 6.02
C ASN A 273 1.75 15.26 4.74
N TYR A 274 2.80 14.48 4.48
CA TYR A 274 2.87 13.57 3.34
C TYR A 274 1.83 12.46 3.45
N HIS A 275 1.72 11.83 4.62
CA HIS A 275 0.77 10.73 4.89
C HIS A 275 -0.61 11.19 5.39
N MET A 276 -0.93 12.49 5.33
CA MET A 276 -2.22 13.06 5.75
C MET A 276 -2.58 12.78 7.23
N ILE A 277 -1.58 12.72 8.09
CA ILE A 277 -1.75 12.51 9.53
C ILE A 277 -2.08 13.87 10.17
N ASP A 278 -3.16 13.94 10.95
CA ASP A 278 -3.53 15.15 11.69
C ASP A 278 -2.53 15.41 12.81
N ASN A 279 -1.73 16.48 12.66
CA ASN A 279 -0.73 16.84 13.65
C ASN A 279 -1.41 17.42 14.90
N TYR A 280 -1.25 16.77 16.04
CA TYR A 280 -1.67 17.28 17.35
C TYR A 280 -0.72 18.33 17.90
N GLY A 281 0.54 18.24 17.52
CA GLY A 281 1.59 19.13 17.96
C GLY A 281 2.93 18.41 17.98
N CYS A 282 3.98 19.21 18.06
CA CYS A 282 5.32 18.73 18.26
C CYS A 282 5.90 19.45 19.48
N ASP A 283 6.12 18.71 20.57
CA ASP A 283 6.76 19.25 21.76
C ASP A 283 8.27 19.11 21.64
N TYR A 284 8.97 20.24 21.74
CA TYR A 284 10.43 20.32 21.75
C TYR A 284 10.89 20.90 23.09
N SER A 285 11.68 20.13 23.86
CA SER A 285 12.22 20.61 25.14
C SER A 285 13.70 20.33 25.26
N THR A 286 14.51 21.39 25.28
CA THR A 286 15.96 21.32 25.51
C THR A 286 16.34 21.04 26.96
N SER A 287 15.46 21.37 27.92
CA SER A 287 15.70 21.26 29.36
C SER A 287 15.19 19.96 29.99
N GLY A 288 14.69 19.02 29.17
CA GLY A 288 14.00 17.81 29.63
C GLY A 288 12.49 18.03 29.80
N LEU A 289 11.75 16.92 29.86
CA LEU A 289 10.29 16.92 29.99
C LEU A 289 9.89 16.39 31.37
N ALA A 290 9.02 17.12 32.06
CA ALA A 290 8.44 16.65 33.32
C ALA A 290 7.36 15.59 33.07
N ILE A 291 7.27 14.61 33.97
CA ILE A 291 6.31 13.51 33.85
C ILE A 291 4.86 13.99 33.89
N ASP A 292 4.54 14.95 34.77
CA ASP A 292 3.17 15.49 34.92
C ASP A 292 2.72 16.24 33.66
N TYR A 293 3.65 16.99 33.04
CA TYR A 293 3.40 17.69 31.78
C TYR A 293 3.14 16.67 30.65
N LEU A 294 3.99 15.65 30.55
CA LEU A 294 3.86 14.62 29.52
C LEU A 294 2.58 13.79 29.71
N GLU A 295 2.24 13.43 30.95
CA GLU A 295 1.01 12.69 31.28
C GLU A 295 -0.24 13.46 30.87
N SER A 296 -0.34 14.74 31.24
CA SER A 296 -1.50 15.57 30.89
C SER A 296 -1.65 15.74 29.37
N LYS A 297 -0.54 15.95 28.66
CA LYS A 297 -0.51 16.09 27.20
C LYS A 297 -0.84 14.79 26.48
N LEU A 298 -0.28 13.66 26.90
CA LEU A 298 -0.57 12.34 26.30
C LEU A 298 -2.03 11.93 26.55
N LYS A 299 -2.56 12.17 27.75
CA LYS A 299 -3.98 11.93 28.02
C LYS A 299 -4.90 12.80 27.17
N ALA A 300 -4.55 14.08 26.96
CA ALA A 300 -5.29 14.96 26.07
C ALA A 300 -5.19 14.53 24.60
N PHE A 301 -4.02 14.05 24.17
CA PHE A 301 -3.81 13.46 22.85
C PHE A 301 -4.68 12.22 22.65
N PHE A 302 -4.68 11.27 23.59
CA PHE A 302 -5.48 10.05 23.51
C PHE A 302 -7.00 10.29 23.59
N ASP A 303 -7.43 11.43 24.13
CA ASP A 303 -8.83 11.82 24.18
C ASP A 303 -9.27 12.64 22.96
N ARG A 304 -8.34 13.01 22.07
CA ARG A 304 -8.66 13.77 20.86
C ARG A 304 -9.67 13.01 20.00
N ARG A 305 -10.75 13.70 19.63
CA ARG A 305 -11.80 13.23 18.72
C ARG A 305 -11.84 14.11 17.48
N MET A 306 -12.43 13.58 16.42
CA MET A 306 -12.70 14.34 15.21
C MET A 306 -13.84 15.33 15.45
N SER A 307 -13.90 16.37 14.62
CA SER A 307 -14.96 17.40 14.65
C SER A 307 -16.38 16.86 14.49
N ASP A 308 -16.52 15.65 13.93
CA ASP A 308 -17.78 14.97 13.64
C ASP A 308 -18.19 13.95 14.73
N GLY A 309 -17.39 13.80 15.80
CA GLY A 309 -17.74 12.98 16.96
C GLY A 309 -16.94 11.67 17.20
N PRO A 310 -16.47 10.91 16.18
CA PRO A 310 -15.70 9.68 16.44
C PRO A 310 -14.23 9.95 16.82
N LYS A 311 -13.60 8.99 17.51
CA LYS A 311 -12.14 8.96 17.73
C LYS A 311 -11.39 8.65 16.43
N TYR A 312 -10.12 9.04 16.37
CA TYR A 312 -9.25 8.67 15.25
C TYR A 312 -9.04 7.15 15.23
N ASP A 313 -8.97 6.56 14.04
CA ASP A 313 -8.71 5.12 13.90
C ASP A 313 -7.31 4.75 14.41
N SER A 314 -6.35 5.66 14.26
CA SER A 314 -4.93 5.42 14.60
C SER A 314 -4.27 6.63 15.28
N TYR A 315 -3.54 6.36 16.34
CA TYR A 315 -2.74 7.33 17.06
C TYR A 315 -1.26 6.98 16.83
N ILE A 316 -0.49 7.95 16.34
CA ILE A 316 0.92 7.81 16.05
C ILE A 316 1.67 8.67 17.06
N LEU A 317 2.48 8.03 17.90
CA LEU A 317 3.34 8.70 18.87
C LEU A 317 4.79 8.56 18.40
N TYR A 318 5.38 9.69 18.04
CA TYR A 318 6.80 9.76 17.71
C TYR A 318 7.58 10.24 18.93
N PHE A 319 8.64 9.52 19.31
CA PHE A 319 9.54 9.94 20.39
C PHE A 319 10.99 9.85 19.94
N SER A 320 11.73 10.93 20.18
CA SER A 320 13.18 11.00 19.99
C SER A 320 13.79 11.66 21.23
N GLY A 321 14.66 10.93 21.93
CA GLY A 321 15.37 11.47 23.08
C GLY A 321 16.17 10.46 23.90
N ASP A 322 16.54 10.88 25.11
CA ASP A 322 17.32 10.06 26.03
C ASP A 322 16.47 8.93 26.64
N VAL A 323 17.08 7.75 26.70
CA VAL A 323 16.46 6.52 27.18
C VAL A 323 17.46 5.79 28.06
N TYR A 324 17.00 5.27 29.19
CA TYR A 324 17.79 4.44 30.09
C TYR A 324 18.13 3.09 29.44
N GLU A 325 19.08 2.35 30.01
CA GLU A 325 19.52 1.05 29.45
C GLU A 325 18.40 -0.01 29.38
N ASN A 326 17.36 0.14 30.21
CA ASN A 326 16.16 -0.69 30.22
C ASN A 326 15.11 -0.30 29.16
N GLY A 327 15.33 0.79 28.42
CA GLY A 327 14.38 1.31 27.43
C GLY A 327 13.40 2.35 27.98
N GLU A 328 13.41 2.67 29.28
CA GLU A 328 12.55 3.71 29.87
C GLU A 328 12.96 5.11 29.41
N TRP A 329 11.98 5.97 29.11
CA TRP A 329 12.29 7.34 28.69
C TRP A 329 12.85 8.13 29.86
N ALA A 330 13.99 8.79 29.67
CA ALA A 330 14.59 9.64 30.68
C ALA A 330 13.85 10.99 30.69
N LEU A 331 13.18 11.28 31.80
CA LEU A 331 12.48 12.55 32.03
C LEU A 331 13.30 13.46 32.94
N SER A 332 12.83 14.70 33.14
CA SER A 332 13.40 15.56 34.18
C SER A 332 13.26 14.87 35.54
N ASP A 333 14.15 15.22 36.48
CA ASP A 333 14.10 14.76 37.87
C ASP A 333 14.48 13.28 38.12
N ASN A 334 15.25 12.67 37.20
CA ASN A 334 15.62 11.23 37.26
C ASN A 334 14.40 10.28 37.27
N SER A 335 13.24 10.77 36.85
CA SER A 335 12.04 9.96 36.66
C SER A 335 12.10 9.27 35.29
N GLY A 336 11.62 8.03 35.23
CA GLY A 336 11.59 7.23 34.01
C GLY A 336 10.17 6.89 33.61
N LEU A 337 9.79 7.13 32.35
CA LEU A 337 8.50 6.64 31.84
C LEU A 337 8.63 5.19 31.41
N LYS A 338 7.83 4.32 32.03
CA LYS A 338 7.70 2.90 31.66
C LYS A 338 6.70 2.72 30.53
N LEU A 339 6.93 1.70 29.70
CA LEU A 339 5.98 1.28 28.68
C LEU A 339 4.63 0.90 29.29
N GLU A 340 4.63 0.20 30.44
CA GLU A 340 3.40 -0.24 31.13
C GLU A 340 2.52 0.95 31.49
N THR A 341 3.08 2.00 32.07
CA THR A 341 2.36 3.24 32.42
C THR A 341 1.80 3.94 31.17
N LEU A 342 2.55 3.98 30.07
CA LEU A 342 2.06 4.53 28.81
C LEU A 342 0.88 3.73 28.24
N LEU A 343 0.95 2.40 28.31
CA LEU A 343 -0.11 1.50 27.88
C LEU A 343 -1.33 1.60 28.80
N GLU A 344 -1.16 1.80 30.11
CA GLU A 344 -2.28 2.04 31.03
C GLU A 344 -3.01 3.35 30.70
N TRP A 345 -2.27 4.43 30.40
CA TRP A 345 -2.86 5.69 29.94
C TRP A 345 -3.66 5.49 28.65
N TRP A 346 -3.13 4.71 27.71
CA TRP A 346 -3.82 4.35 26.48
C TRP A 346 -5.07 3.51 26.73
N ALA A 347 -4.95 2.43 27.50
CA ALA A 347 -6.03 1.50 27.86
C ALA A 347 -7.20 2.23 28.52
N SER A 348 -6.90 3.12 29.46
CA SER A 348 -7.90 3.91 30.17
C SER A 348 -8.75 4.79 29.25
N LYS A 349 -8.20 5.21 28.10
CA LYS A 349 -8.86 6.08 27.13
C LYS A 349 -9.42 5.31 25.93
N ASN A 350 -8.97 4.09 25.67
CA ASN A 350 -9.37 3.28 24.51
C ASN A 350 -10.40 2.18 24.84
N SER A 351 -10.85 2.06 26.09
CA SER A 351 -11.85 1.05 26.48
C SER A 351 -13.12 1.15 25.62
N GLY A 352 -13.29 0.23 24.67
CA GLY A 352 -14.48 0.09 23.82
C GLY A 352 -14.43 0.76 22.44
N CYS A 353 -13.38 1.51 22.09
CA CYS A 353 -13.31 2.22 20.80
C CYS A 353 -12.57 1.46 19.69
N GLY A 354 -11.72 0.48 20.05
CA GLY A 354 -11.03 -0.37 19.07
C GLY A 354 -10.00 0.36 18.22
N THR A 355 -9.48 1.51 18.67
CA THR A 355 -8.46 2.28 17.95
C THR A 355 -7.08 1.66 18.15
N ARG A 356 -6.13 1.98 17.27
CA ARG A 356 -4.75 1.47 17.34
C ARG A 356 -3.72 2.54 17.70
N LEU A 357 -2.66 2.12 18.37
CA LEU A 357 -1.51 2.94 18.74
C LEU A 357 -0.26 2.46 18.00
N ILE A 358 0.45 3.40 17.36
CA ILE A 358 1.71 3.14 16.66
C ILE A 358 2.79 4.01 17.31
N LEU A 359 3.79 3.37 17.90
CA LEU A 359 4.94 4.02 18.51
C LEU A 359 6.09 4.04 17.50
N ILE A 360 6.63 5.21 17.19
CA ILE A 360 7.83 5.38 16.37
C ILE A 360 8.92 5.98 17.25
N LEU A 361 9.95 5.19 17.57
CA LEU A 361 10.96 5.53 18.56
C LEU A 361 12.34 5.61 17.90
N ASP A 362 12.89 6.81 17.80
CA ASP A 362 14.28 7.04 17.37
C ASP A 362 15.16 7.26 18.60
N THR A 363 15.63 6.17 19.21
CA THR A 363 16.40 6.20 20.47
C THR A 363 17.33 5.00 20.55
N THR A 364 18.35 5.07 21.40
CA THR A 364 19.42 4.05 21.48
C THR A 364 18.98 2.70 22.04
N HIS A 365 18.09 2.70 23.04
CA HIS A 365 17.72 1.50 23.81
C HIS A 365 16.23 1.12 23.78
N SER A 366 15.38 1.83 23.02
CA SER A 366 13.94 1.49 22.95
C SER A 366 13.62 0.16 22.27
N TYR A 367 14.60 -0.52 21.67
CA TYR A 367 14.41 -1.89 21.17
C TYR A 367 14.04 -2.90 22.28
N MET A 368 14.30 -2.58 23.56
CA MET A 368 13.89 -3.41 24.69
C MET A 368 12.36 -3.50 24.79
N TRP A 369 11.65 -2.40 24.57
CA TRP A 369 10.18 -2.34 24.57
C TRP A 369 9.54 -3.21 23.48
N ALA A 370 10.29 -3.54 22.42
CA ALA A 370 9.77 -4.35 21.32
C ALA A 370 9.31 -5.75 21.77
N LYS A 371 10.00 -6.36 22.76
CA LYS A 371 9.61 -7.65 23.31
C LYS A 371 8.36 -7.56 24.19
N ASP A 372 8.21 -6.45 24.90
CA ASP A 372 7.09 -6.24 25.81
C ASP A 372 5.80 -5.92 25.04
N VAL A 373 5.88 -5.10 23.99
CA VAL A 373 4.74 -4.85 23.06
C VAL A 373 4.23 -6.16 22.42
N GLN A 374 5.12 -7.10 22.11
CA GLN A 374 4.72 -8.41 21.56
C GLN A 374 3.90 -9.26 22.55
N ARG A 375 4.01 -9.01 23.86
CA ARG A 375 3.30 -9.75 24.91
C ARG A 375 1.90 -9.20 25.19
N VAL A 376 1.68 -7.91 24.92
CA VAL A 376 0.41 -7.19 25.14
C VAL A 376 -0.77 -7.90 24.48
N TRP A 377 -1.88 -7.99 25.24
CA TRP A 377 -3.12 -8.62 24.83
C TRP A 377 -4.28 -7.65 25.00
N GLY A 378 -5.28 -7.71 24.11
CA GLY A 378 -6.47 -6.86 24.15
C GLY A 378 -6.37 -5.54 23.38
N GLU A 379 -5.17 -5.00 23.18
CA GLU A 379 -4.96 -3.72 22.49
C GLU A 379 -4.23 -3.85 21.16
N TYR A 380 -4.51 -2.94 20.23
CA TYR A 380 -3.85 -2.85 18.93
C TYR A 380 -2.65 -1.89 19.01
N VAL A 381 -1.50 -2.41 19.43
CA VAL A 381 -0.25 -1.64 19.54
C VAL A 381 0.80 -2.16 18.56
N ALA A 382 1.51 -1.24 17.91
CA ALA A 382 2.72 -1.51 17.14
C ALA A 382 3.85 -0.58 17.58
N ILE A 383 5.08 -1.08 17.48
CA ILE A 383 6.30 -0.32 17.79
C ILE A 383 7.28 -0.47 16.64
N GLN A 384 7.79 0.67 16.19
CA GLN A 384 8.88 0.82 15.25
C GLN A 384 10.04 1.47 15.99
N THR A 385 11.19 0.80 16.02
CA THR A 385 12.39 1.28 16.70
C THR A 385 13.63 0.88 15.92
N CYS A 386 14.80 1.29 16.41
CA CYS A 386 16.08 1.07 15.78
C CYS A 386 17.10 0.49 16.77
N THR A 387 18.07 -0.24 16.22
CA THR A 387 19.29 -0.62 16.95
C THR A 387 20.49 -0.06 16.21
N PHE A 388 21.29 0.72 16.91
CA PHE A 388 22.54 1.28 16.38
C PHE A 388 23.65 0.25 16.52
N GLN A 389 24.26 -0.16 15.41
CA GLN A 389 25.43 -1.01 15.43
C GLN A 389 26.67 -0.13 15.61
N LYS A 390 27.52 -0.46 16.59
CA LYS A 390 28.83 0.20 16.72
C LYS A 390 29.63 -0.11 15.46
N SER A 391 30.10 0.93 14.76
CA SER A 391 30.96 0.78 13.59
C SER A 391 32.21 -0.02 13.98
N LYS A 392 32.67 -0.91 13.10
CA LYS A 392 33.93 -1.66 13.29
C LYS A 392 35.15 -0.84 12.86
N ASP A 393 34.96 0.23 12.10
CA ASP A 393 36.03 1.09 11.62
C ASP A 393 36.12 2.36 12.48
N ILE A 394 37.25 2.48 13.17
CA ILE A 394 37.58 3.61 14.06
C ILE A 394 38.05 4.83 13.25
N GLU A 395 38.39 4.64 11.96
CA GLU A 395 38.99 5.68 11.10
C GLU A 395 37.98 6.53 10.33
N PHE A 396 36.77 6.02 10.04
CA PHE A 396 35.68 6.80 9.45
C PHE A 396 34.60 7.04 10.51
N GLY A 397 34.68 8.18 11.21
CA GLY A 397 33.87 8.56 12.37
C GLY A 397 32.35 8.69 12.19
N ASN A 398 31.70 7.94 11.30
CA ASN A 398 30.24 7.90 11.18
C ASN A 398 29.64 6.86 12.15
N SER A 399 29.75 7.12 13.46
CA SER A 399 28.86 6.46 14.41
C SER A 399 27.43 6.91 14.11
N ALA A 400 26.51 6.00 13.80
CA ALA A 400 25.11 6.37 13.63
C ALA A 400 24.55 6.95 14.94
N GLN A 401 23.96 8.14 14.86
CA GLN A 401 23.44 8.88 16.00
C GLN A 401 21.90 8.96 15.93
N VAL A 402 21.28 9.34 17.04
CA VAL A 402 19.83 9.60 17.12
C VAL A 402 19.45 10.63 16.06
N GLY A 403 18.42 10.33 15.27
CA GLY A 403 17.98 11.12 14.12
C GLY A 403 18.29 10.45 12.79
N THR A 404 19.40 9.71 12.63
CA THR A 404 19.74 9.01 11.38
C THR A 404 18.66 7.99 10.97
N PHE A 405 18.07 7.30 11.96
CA PHE A 405 16.95 6.40 11.71
C PHE A 405 15.74 7.15 11.14
N THR A 406 15.37 8.28 11.72
CA THR A 406 14.23 9.09 11.24
C THR A 406 14.46 9.58 9.82
N GLN A 407 15.68 9.98 9.47
CA GLN A 407 16.00 10.39 8.10
C GLN A 407 15.74 9.27 7.09
N ASP A 408 16.31 8.09 7.35
CA ASP A 408 16.16 6.92 6.47
C ASP A 408 14.71 6.43 6.42
N TYR A 409 14.01 6.46 7.56
CA TYR A 409 12.62 6.01 7.67
C TYR A 409 11.64 6.92 6.93
N VAL A 410 11.81 8.24 7.04
CA VAL A 410 10.98 9.22 6.31
C VAL A 410 11.25 9.13 4.81
N HIS A 411 12.52 9.07 4.39
CA HIS A 411 12.88 8.93 2.98
C HIS A 411 12.31 7.63 2.37
N PHE A 412 12.38 6.51 3.10
CA PHE A 412 11.83 5.25 2.62
C PHE A 412 10.31 5.32 2.38
N ASN A 413 9.58 5.96 3.29
CA ASN A 413 8.12 6.02 3.23
C ASN A 413 7.60 7.15 2.31
N ALA A 414 8.38 8.20 2.09
CA ALA A 414 7.98 9.35 1.27
C ALA A 414 8.51 9.29 -0.19
N GLU A 415 9.76 8.86 -0.38
CA GLU A 415 10.49 9.05 -1.65
C GLU A 415 10.73 7.74 -2.42
N ALA A 416 10.20 6.61 -1.93
CA ALA A 416 10.09 5.30 -2.60
C ALA A 416 11.39 4.66 -3.16
N GLU A 417 12.53 5.35 -3.11
CA GLU A 417 13.80 4.88 -3.62
C GLU A 417 14.84 4.88 -2.50
N ILE A 418 15.16 3.71 -1.93
CA ILE A 418 16.44 3.55 -1.23
C ILE A 418 17.16 2.31 -1.76
N PHE A 419 18.28 2.58 -2.42
CA PHE A 419 19.41 1.67 -2.52
C PHE A 419 20.42 2.07 -1.43
N PRO A 420 20.90 1.18 -0.55
CA PRO A 420 20.56 -0.24 -0.40
C PRO A 420 19.38 -0.48 0.57
N GLY A 421 18.56 -1.49 0.28
CA GLY A 421 17.38 -1.84 1.09
C GLY A 421 17.71 -2.16 2.56
N TRP A 422 16.72 -2.07 3.44
CA TRP A 422 16.86 -2.28 4.90
C TRP A 422 17.48 -3.61 5.34
N SER A 423 17.62 -4.58 4.44
CA SER A 423 18.29 -5.88 4.64
C SER A 423 19.82 -5.85 4.41
N ALA A 424 20.41 -4.72 4.00
CA ALA A 424 21.84 -4.64 3.72
C ALA A 424 22.69 -4.72 5.00
N LYS A 425 23.67 -5.63 5.01
CA LYS A 425 24.55 -5.89 6.17
C LYS A 425 25.47 -4.71 6.53
N GLU A 426 25.65 -3.78 5.61
CA GLU A 426 26.54 -2.62 5.74
C GLU A 426 25.88 -1.42 6.45
N ARG A 427 24.58 -1.48 6.73
CA ARG A 427 23.89 -0.40 7.42
C ARG A 427 24.28 -0.32 8.90
N THR A 428 24.58 0.91 9.33
CA THR A 428 24.89 1.27 10.72
C THR A 428 23.64 1.29 11.62
N VAL A 429 22.45 1.44 11.02
CA VAL A 429 21.14 1.43 11.71
C VAL A 429 20.30 0.27 11.23
N LYS A 430 19.83 -0.57 12.16
CA LYS A 430 18.86 -1.65 11.87
C LYS A 430 17.49 -1.29 12.40
N ALA A 431 16.49 -1.33 11.51
CA ALA A 431 15.10 -1.15 11.88
C ALA A 431 14.53 -2.42 12.52
N VAL A 432 13.82 -2.27 13.62
CA VAL A 432 13.12 -3.33 14.33
C VAL A 432 11.68 -2.89 14.51
N TYR A 433 10.73 -3.68 14.01
CA TYR A 433 9.32 -3.51 14.36
C TYR A 433 8.80 -4.73 15.11
N LYS A 434 7.84 -4.49 16.00
CA LYS A 434 7.03 -5.52 16.66
C LYS A 434 5.58 -5.07 16.77
N VAL A 435 4.68 -6.03 16.79
CA VAL A 435 3.24 -5.80 16.88
C VAL A 435 2.64 -6.66 17.99
N SER A 436 1.56 -6.15 18.58
CA SER A 436 0.72 -6.85 19.55
C SER A 436 0.07 -8.11 18.96
N LYS A 437 -0.36 -9.03 19.83
CA LYS A 437 -0.95 -10.32 19.41
C LYS A 437 -2.26 -10.17 18.63
N CYS A 438 -3.01 -9.11 18.89
CA CYS A 438 -4.30 -8.84 18.26
C CYS A 438 -4.18 -7.93 17.03
N TRP A 439 -2.98 -7.46 16.66
CA TRP A 439 -2.78 -6.50 15.58
C TRP A 439 -3.50 -6.85 14.26
N THR A 440 -3.55 -8.14 13.91
CA THR A 440 -4.19 -8.61 12.66
C THR A 440 -5.71 -8.52 12.63
N ASP A 441 -6.35 -8.32 13.77
CA ASP A 441 -7.81 -8.26 13.86
C ASP A 441 -8.33 -6.84 13.76
N PHE A 442 -7.42 -5.85 13.75
CA PHE A 442 -7.76 -4.46 13.55
C PHE A 442 -8.42 -4.29 12.18
N THR A 443 -9.60 -3.69 12.19
CA THR A 443 -10.30 -3.20 11.02
C THR A 443 -10.54 -1.73 11.24
N PHE A 444 -10.15 -0.90 10.27
CA PHE A 444 -10.52 0.50 10.25
C PHE A 444 -12.03 0.66 10.43
N HIS A 445 -12.47 1.76 11.04
CA HIS A 445 -13.88 2.06 11.14
C HIS A 445 -14.54 1.96 9.75
N LEU A 446 -15.52 1.06 9.64
CA LEU A 446 -16.39 0.97 8.47
C LEU A 446 -17.59 1.88 8.71
N PRO A 447 -18.09 2.54 7.65
CA PRO A 447 -19.24 3.42 7.81
C PRO A 447 -20.44 2.64 8.33
N THR A 448 -21.07 3.21 9.35
CA THR A 448 -22.33 2.70 9.88
C THR A 448 -23.46 2.92 8.88
N VAL A 449 -24.56 2.17 9.02
CA VAL A 449 -25.71 2.28 8.11
C VAL A 449 -26.26 3.72 8.11
N ASP A 450 -26.29 4.37 9.26
CA ASP A 450 -26.78 5.74 9.42
C ASP A 450 -25.84 6.78 8.77
N GLU A 451 -24.53 6.59 8.86
CA GLU A 451 -23.56 7.42 8.14
C GLU A 451 -23.67 7.27 6.63
N ILE A 452 -23.94 6.05 6.13
CA ILE A 452 -24.19 5.82 4.70
C ILE A 452 -25.44 6.57 4.26
N TYR A 453 -26.54 6.51 5.04
CA TYR A 453 -27.77 7.23 4.72
C TYR A 453 -27.56 8.75 4.72
N ASN A 454 -26.90 9.30 5.74
CA ASN A 454 -26.63 10.74 5.85
C ASN A 454 -25.71 11.23 4.72
N HIS A 455 -24.66 10.47 4.40
CA HIS A 455 -23.77 10.78 3.29
C HIS A 455 -24.53 10.75 1.95
N TRP A 456 -25.35 9.72 1.74
CA TRP A 456 -26.11 9.58 0.50
C TRP A 456 -27.12 10.70 0.29
N ASP A 457 -27.85 11.09 1.33
CA ASP A 457 -28.82 12.18 1.27
C ASP A 457 -28.16 13.55 1.06
N SER A 458 -26.92 13.73 1.50
CA SER A 458 -26.13 14.95 1.25
C SER A 458 -25.48 15.01 -0.14
N SER A 459 -25.11 13.85 -0.71
CA SER A 459 -24.23 13.78 -1.89
C SER A 459 -24.92 13.35 -3.18
N PHE A 460 -26.05 12.64 -3.10
CA PHE A 460 -26.71 12.06 -4.28
C PHE A 460 -28.20 12.45 -4.40
N PRO A 461 -28.73 12.56 -5.64
CA PRO A 461 -30.14 12.84 -5.87
C PRO A 461 -31.04 11.68 -5.40
N ARG A 462 -32.28 12.03 -5.01
CA ARG A 462 -33.27 11.10 -4.42
C ARG A 462 -33.59 9.87 -5.30
N CYS A 463 -33.41 9.96 -6.61
CA CYS A 463 -33.64 8.83 -7.53
C CYS A 463 -32.72 7.63 -7.28
N MET A 464 -31.55 7.84 -6.66
CA MET A 464 -30.60 6.75 -6.41
C MET A 464 -30.83 6.00 -5.09
N LYS A 465 -31.82 6.39 -4.26
CA LYS A 465 -32.13 5.74 -2.97
C LYS A 465 -32.34 4.21 -3.03
N PRO A 466 -32.91 3.61 -4.10
CA PRO A 466 -33.04 2.14 -4.18
C PRO A 466 -31.69 1.40 -4.14
N LEU A 467 -30.61 2.03 -4.63
CA LEU A 467 -29.26 1.44 -4.63
C LEU A 467 -28.70 1.26 -3.21
N ILE A 468 -29.09 2.11 -2.25
CA ILE A 468 -28.65 1.98 -0.85
C ILE A 468 -29.12 0.64 -0.26
N LYS A 469 -30.34 0.22 -0.61
CA LYS A 469 -30.87 -1.07 -0.15
C LYS A 469 -30.05 -2.22 -0.71
N ALA A 470 -29.61 -2.15 -1.97
CA ALA A 470 -28.76 -3.15 -2.60
C ALA A 470 -27.35 -3.22 -1.99
N VAL A 471 -26.76 -2.07 -1.62
CA VAL A 471 -25.46 -1.98 -0.94
C VAL A 471 -25.47 -2.58 0.47
N ASN A 472 -26.65 -2.60 1.11
CA ASN A 472 -26.85 -3.18 2.44
C ASN A 472 -27.22 -4.67 2.42
N ILE A 473 -27.40 -5.29 1.24
CA ILE A 473 -27.60 -6.74 1.13
C ILE A 473 -26.28 -7.44 1.47
N GLY A 474 -26.22 -8.06 2.66
CA GLY A 474 -25.05 -8.80 3.16
C GLY A 474 -24.49 -8.33 4.49
N GLY A 475 -25.06 -7.28 5.10
CA GLY A 475 -24.61 -6.76 6.39
C GLY A 475 -23.22 -6.11 6.34
N THR A 476 -22.95 -5.22 7.29
CA THR A 476 -21.63 -4.61 7.50
C THR A 476 -20.66 -5.66 8.07
N GLY A 477 -20.19 -6.57 7.23
CA GLY A 477 -19.10 -7.49 7.55
C GLY A 477 -19.42 -8.96 7.38
N SER A 478 -19.05 -9.47 6.20
CA SER A 478 -18.86 -10.89 5.86
C SER A 478 -20.13 -11.72 5.59
N LEU A 479 -20.13 -12.38 4.43
CA LEU A 479 -21.10 -13.40 4.04
C LEU A 479 -20.93 -14.73 4.82
N CYS A 480 -19.96 -14.88 5.73
CA CYS A 480 -19.67 -16.17 6.35
C CYS A 480 -19.03 -16.04 7.75
N PHE A 481 -19.88 -16.03 8.79
CA PHE A 481 -19.50 -15.83 10.20
C PHE A 481 -18.56 -16.92 10.76
N CYS A 482 -18.69 -18.18 10.32
CA CYS A 482 -17.87 -19.30 10.80
C CYS A 482 -16.43 -19.27 10.28
N CYS A 483 -16.19 -18.73 9.09
CA CYS A 483 -14.85 -18.62 8.51
C CYS A 483 -14.03 -17.47 9.11
N HIS A 484 -14.66 -16.51 9.78
CA HIS A 484 -13.99 -15.32 10.29
C HIS A 484 -13.07 -15.60 11.49
N CYS A 485 -13.51 -16.47 12.41
CA CYS A 485 -12.69 -16.86 13.56
C CYS A 485 -11.47 -17.69 13.13
N LEU A 486 -11.65 -18.63 12.18
CA LEU A 486 -10.58 -19.46 11.64
C LEU A 486 -9.57 -18.62 10.86
N THR A 487 -10.03 -17.71 10.01
CA THR A 487 -9.15 -16.81 9.25
C THR A 487 -8.39 -15.84 10.16
N ARG A 488 -9.01 -15.29 11.20
CA ARG A 488 -8.31 -14.50 12.23
C ARG A 488 -7.23 -15.31 12.95
N CYS A 489 -7.54 -16.54 13.37
CA CYS A 489 -6.55 -17.43 14.00
C CYS A 489 -5.39 -17.77 13.06
N LEU A 490 -5.67 -18.04 11.78
CA LEU A 490 -4.66 -18.29 10.76
C LEU A 490 -3.79 -17.05 10.51
N LYS A 491 -4.38 -15.85 10.41
CA LYS A 491 -3.65 -14.58 10.29
C LYS A 491 -2.73 -14.34 11.49
N ARG A 492 -3.23 -14.55 12.72
CA ARG A 492 -2.43 -14.43 13.95
C ARG A 492 -1.28 -15.44 13.98
N LYS A 493 -1.53 -16.70 13.62
CA LYS A 493 -0.48 -17.74 13.55
C LYS A 493 0.57 -17.41 12.49
N ARG A 494 0.15 -16.98 11.30
CA ARG A 494 1.03 -16.54 10.21
C ARG A 494 1.94 -15.40 10.66
N MET A 495 1.39 -14.36 11.29
CA MET A 495 2.20 -13.24 11.80
C MET A 495 3.17 -13.64 12.91
N LYS A 496 2.82 -14.63 13.73
CA LYS A 496 3.71 -15.14 14.80
C LYS A 496 4.85 -15.98 14.24
N TRP A 497 4.59 -16.80 13.22
CA TRP A 497 5.56 -17.73 12.65
C TRP A 497 6.45 -17.07 11.59
N LEU A 498 5.88 -16.20 10.77
CA LEU A 498 6.55 -15.54 9.65
C LEU A 498 6.16 -14.05 9.63
N PRO A 499 6.67 -13.23 10.55
CA PRO A 499 6.45 -11.79 10.51
C PRO A 499 7.08 -11.21 9.23
N PRO A 500 6.33 -10.49 8.39
CA PRO A 500 6.82 -10.00 7.11
C PRO A 500 7.93 -8.97 7.30
N LYS A 501 8.87 -8.83 6.36
CA LYS A 501 9.95 -7.81 6.49
C LYS A 501 9.40 -6.37 6.50
N GLN A 502 8.24 -6.16 5.87
CA GLN A 502 7.53 -4.89 5.83
C GLN A 502 6.05 -5.11 6.15
N ILE A 503 5.48 -4.31 7.03
CA ILE A 503 4.03 -4.29 7.31
C ILE A 503 3.48 -2.96 6.83
N ASP A 504 2.50 -2.99 5.93
CA ASP A 504 1.73 -1.81 5.63
C ASP A 504 0.79 -1.47 6.78
N THR A 505 0.83 -0.22 7.22
CA THR A 505 -0.12 0.26 8.23
C THR A 505 -1.48 0.58 7.62
N GLY A 506 -1.61 0.66 6.30
CA GLY A 506 -2.84 1.10 5.64
C GLY A 506 -3.05 2.61 5.70
N HIS A 507 -2.03 3.39 6.11
CA HIS A 507 -1.98 4.86 6.01
C HIS A 507 -0.95 5.31 4.96
N GLY A 508 -0.58 4.41 4.04
CA GLY A 508 0.42 4.66 3.00
C GLY A 508 1.88 4.66 3.48
N PHE A 509 2.15 4.31 4.73
CA PHE A 509 3.51 4.08 5.25
C PHE A 509 3.67 2.69 5.87
N LYS A 510 4.89 2.17 5.81
CA LYS A 510 5.24 0.79 6.18
C LYS A 510 6.12 0.76 7.42
N LEU A 511 5.85 -0.20 8.30
CA LEU A 511 6.75 -0.61 9.39
C LEU A 511 7.77 -1.58 8.84
N ILE A 512 9.03 -1.45 9.25
CA ILE A 512 10.17 -2.05 8.57
C ILE A 512 11.05 -2.82 9.54
N ARG A 513 11.44 -4.02 9.13
CA ARG A 513 12.41 -4.87 9.82
C ARG A 513 13.60 -5.13 8.90
N SER A 514 14.79 -4.91 9.45
CA SER A 514 16.09 -5.22 8.84
C SER A 514 16.35 -6.72 8.77
#